data_AF-A0A0N1AYQ1-F1
#
_entry.id   AF-A0A0N1AYQ1-F1
#
_cell.length_a   1.000
_cell.length_b   1.000
_cell.length_c   1.000
_cell.angle_alpha   90.00
_cell.angle_beta   90.00
_cell.angle_gamma   90.00
#
_symmetry.space_group_name_H-M   'P 1'
#
loop_
_entity.id
_entity.type
_entity.pdbx_description
1 polymer ?
#
loop_
_entity_poly.entity_id
_entity_poly.type
_entity_poly.pdbx_seq_one_letter_code
_entity_poly.pdbx_strand_id
1 'polypeptide(L)'
;MKIAPLFALTGAALLLAACGSSNDASTEATADTVEMPADEALTAITDEPVEDPAATATDEPATEAENEASAEDAADAAAEVASEAAAAADAPSQ
;
A
#
# COMPACT_ATOMS: atom_id res chain seq x y z
N MET A 1 27.71 5.90 31.85
CA MET A 1 26.48 5.09 32.01
C MET A 1 25.70 5.12 30.69
N LYS A 2 25.70 4.02 29.93
CA LYS A 2 25.03 3.86 28.62
C LYS A 2 23.95 2.78 28.69
N ILE A 3 23.14 2.85 29.74
CA ILE A 3 22.03 1.91 30.02
C ILE A 3 20.65 2.56 29.82
N ALA A 4 20.61 3.86 29.53
CA ALA A 4 19.38 4.61 29.26
C ALA A 4 18.58 4.13 28.03
N PRO A 5 19.19 3.80 26.86
CA PRO A 5 18.38 3.42 25.69
C PRO A 5 17.78 2.02 25.83
N LEU A 6 18.38 1.15 26.66
CA LEU A 6 17.90 -0.21 26.87
C LEU A 6 16.60 -0.26 27.70
N PHE A 7 16.43 0.69 28.62
CA PHE A 7 15.21 0.83 29.41
C PHE A 7 14.04 1.40 28.60
N ALA A 8 14.33 2.30 27.64
CA ALA A 8 13.28 2.87 26.77
C ALA A 8 12.65 1.80 25.86
N LEU A 9 13.47 0.87 25.33
CA LEU A 9 13.01 -0.16 24.41
C LEU A 9 12.17 -1.24 25.12
N THR A 10 12.53 -1.58 26.35
CA THR A 10 11.77 -2.55 27.17
C THR A 10 10.43 -1.97 27.67
N GLY A 11 10.38 -0.67 28.02
CA GLY A 11 9.14 0.00 28.39
C GLY A 11 8.11 0.08 27.24
N ALA A 12 8.58 0.36 26.02
CA ALA A 12 7.72 0.39 24.83
C ALA A 12 7.13 -0.99 24.49
N ALA A 13 7.90 -2.06 24.65
CA ALA A 13 7.43 -3.43 24.42
C ALA A 13 6.36 -3.86 25.45
N LEU A 14 6.51 -3.46 26.72
CA LEU A 14 5.53 -3.73 27.78
C LEU A 14 4.22 -2.95 27.57
N LEU A 15 4.29 -1.71 27.09
CA LEU A 15 3.10 -0.91 26.74
C LEU A 15 2.37 -1.47 25.50
N LEU A 16 3.10 -1.97 24.51
CA LEU A 16 2.51 -2.62 23.34
C LEU A 16 1.83 -3.96 23.71
N ALA A 17 2.42 -4.73 24.63
CA ALA A 17 1.79 -5.94 25.17
C ALA A 17 0.53 -5.63 26.00
N ALA A 18 0.50 -4.50 26.71
CA ALA A 18 -0.70 -4.05 27.42
C ALA A 18 -1.80 -3.53 26.49
N CYS A 19 -1.45 -2.95 25.33
CA CYS A 19 -2.39 -2.49 24.32
C CYS A 19 -2.81 -3.59 23.31
N GLY A 20 -2.17 -4.76 23.37
CA GLY A 20 -2.41 -5.93 22.52
C GLY A 20 -3.14 -7.09 23.22
N SER A 21 -3.66 -6.88 24.43
CA SER A 21 -4.65 -7.80 25.03
C SER A 21 -6.04 -7.48 24.45
N SER A 22 -6.17 -7.53 23.13
CA SER A 22 -7.47 -7.48 22.47
C SER A 22 -8.29 -8.66 22.98
N ASN A 23 -9.37 -8.35 23.70
CA ASN A 23 -10.46 -9.27 23.96
C ASN A 23 -10.80 -9.97 22.64
N ASP A 24 -10.90 -11.30 22.64
CA ASP A 24 -11.28 -12.08 21.46
C ASP A 24 -12.62 -11.54 20.91
N ALA A 25 -12.54 -10.67 19.91
CA ALA A 25 -13.71 -10.04 19.30
C ALA A 25 -14.48 -11.04 18.41
N SER A 26 -13.86 -12.20 18.15
CA SER A 26 -14.44 -13.32 17.41
C SER A 26 -15.71 -13.87 18.07
N THR A 27 -15.88 -13.68 19.38
CA THR A 27 -17.05 -14.19 20.13
C THR A 27 -18.26 -13.24 20.13
N GLU A 28 -18.07 -11.92 20.00
CA GLU A 28 -19.17 -10.94 19.99
C GLU A 28 -19.78 -10.73 18.59
N ALA A 29 -19.01 -10.94 17.54
CA ALA A 29 -19.48 -10.84 16.16
C ALA A 29 -19.97 -12.21 15.65
N THR A 30 -21.09 -12.69 16.18
CA THR A 30 -21.87 -13.68 15.42
C THR A 30 -22.46 -12.93 14.23
N ALA A 31 -21.86 -13.08 13.05
CA ALA A 31 -22.44 -12.56 11.83
C ALA A 31 -23.81 -13.24 11.67
N ASP A 32 -24.89 -12.48 11.86
CA ASP A 32 -26.21 -12.91 11.42
C ASP A 32 -26.08 -13.23 9.94
N THR A 33 -26.09 -14.51 9.61
CA THR A 33 -26.21 -14.94 8.22
C THR A 33 -27.59 -14.49 7.79
N VAL A 34 -27.67 -13.29 7.22
CA VAL A 34 -28.88 -12.85 6.53
C VAL A 34 -29.26 -13.99 5.59
N GLU A 35 -30.50 -14.47 5.76
CA GLU A 35 -31.19 -15.47 4.93
C GLU A 35 -31.42 -14.89 3.51
N MET A 36 -30.37 -14.33 2.89
CA MET A 36 -30.39 -14.04 1.46
C MET A 36 -30.24 -15.39 0.79
N PRO A 37 -31.29 -15.92 0.14
CA PRO A 37 -31.25 -17.25 -0.44
C PRO A 37 -30.09 -17.32 -1.43
N ALA A 38 -29.26 -18.36 -1.33
CA ALA A 38 -28.16 -18.57 -2.27
C ALA A 38 -28.64 -18.56 -3.73
N ASP A 39 -29.90 -18.95 -3.95
CA ASP A 39 -30.58 -18.96 -5.24
C ASP A 39 -30.74 -17.56 -5.87
N GLU A 40 -30.88 -16.50 -5.07
CA GLU A 40 -30.96 -15.12 -5.59
C GLU A 40 -29.60 -14.68 -6.17
N ALA A 41 -28.49 -15.07 -5.53
CA ALA A 41 -27.15 -14.78 -6.02
C ALA A 41 -26.75 -15.61 -7.26
N LEU A 42 -27.39 -16.77 -7.46
CA LEU A 42 -27.12 -17.67 -8.59
C LEU A 42 -28.10 -17.49 -9.75
N THR A 43 -29.05 -16.56 -9.64
CA THR A 43 -29.99 -16.26 -10.72
C THR A 43 -29.23 -15.80 -11.96
N ALA A 44 -29.56 -16.38 -13.11
CA ALA A 44 -28.90 -16.05 -14.37
C ALA A 44 -29.16 -14.58 -14.75
N ILE A 45 -28.09 -13.87 -15.14
CA ILE A 45 -28.20 -12.55 -15.75
C ILE A 45 -28.73 -12.76 -17.17
N THR A 46 -29.92 -12.25 -17.45
CA THR A 46 -30.56 -12.33 -18.77
C THR A 46 -30.36 -11.09 -19.62
N ASP A 47 -29.80 -10.03 -19.04
CA ASP A 47 -29.54 -8.79 -19.74
C ASP A 47 -28.48 -8.99 -20.82
N GLU A 48 -28.73 -8.46 -22.02
CA GLU A 48 -27.72 -8.43 -23.07
C GLU A 48 -26.58 -7.47 -22.68
N PRO A 49 -25.31 -7.84 -22.92
CA PRO A 49 -24.20 -6.95 -22.64
C PRO A 49 -24.34 -5.67 -23.49
N VAL A 50 -24.22 -4.52 -22.84
CA VAL A 50 -24.18 -3.23 -23.55
C VAL A 50 -22.86 -3.12 -24.30
N GLU A 51 -22.91 -2.76 -25.57
CA GLU A 51 -21.71 -2.52 -26.38
C GLU A 51 -20.92 -1.33 -25.82
N ASP A 52 -19.64 -1.56 -25.53
CA ASP A 52 -18.69 -0.50 -25.20
C ASP A 52 -18.03 0.03 -26.49
N PRO A 53 -18.30 1.28 -26.92
CA PRO A 53 -17.71 1.84 -28.12
C PRO A 53 -16.18 1.98 -28.02
N ALA A 54 -15.61 2.03 -26.81
CA ALA A 54 -14.17 2.09 -26.59
C ALA A 54 -13.50 0.72 -26.70
N ALA A 55 -14.24 -0.39 -26.64
CA ALA A 55 -13.65 -1.75 -26.74
C ALA A 55 -13.01 -2.04 -28.10
N THR A 56 -13.36 -1.27 -29.14
CA THR A 56 -12.76 -1.35 -30.48
C THR A 56 -11.86 -0.15 -30.80
N ALA A 57 -11.68 0.75 -29.84
CA ALA A 57 -10.75 1.85 -30.01
C ALA A 57 -9.34 1.28 -30.14
N THR A 58 -8.67 1.64 -31.23
CA THR A 58 -7.23 1.42 -31.37
C THR A 58 -6.55 2.53 -30.59
N ASP A 59 -5.80 2.17 -29.54
CA ASP A 59 -4.89 3.12 -28.91
C ASP A 59 -3.92 3.65 -29.97
N GLU A 60 -3.72 4.97 -29.99
CA GLU A 60 -2.65 5.54 -30.79
C GLU A 60 -1.32 4.92 -30.34
N PRO A 61 -0.39 4.62 -31.26
CA PRO A 61 0.92 4.15 -30.86
C PRO A 61 1.54 5.23 -29.97
N ALA A 62 1.90 4.85 -28.74
CA ALA A 62 2.67 5.70 -27.87
C ALA A 62 3.88 6.22 -28.66
N THR A 63 3.96 7.53 -28.82
CA THR A 63 5.10 8.14 -29.52
C THR A 63 6.35 7.92 -28.67
N GLU A 64 7.54 7.73 -29.27
CA GLU A 64 8.77 7.58 -28.48
C GLU A 64 8.99 8.74 -27.48
N ALA A 65 8.38 9.90 -27.74
CA ALA A 65 8.36 11.07 -26.86
C ALA A 65 7.66 10.84 -25.50
N GLU A 66 6.76 9.85 -25.39
CA GLU A 66 6.07 9.52 -24.14
C GLU A 66 6.93 8.66 -23.19
N ASN A 67 8.08 8.17 -23.68
CA ASN A 67 9.03 7.30 -22.97
C ASN A 67 10.45 7.86 -23.05
N GLU A 68 10.60 9.18 -22.92
CA GLU A 68 11.86 9.91 -23.12
C GLU A 68 12.69 10.10 -21.84
N ALA A 69 12.56 9.24 -20.83
CA ALA A 69 13.55 9.21 -19.76
C ALA A 69 14.81 8.51 -20.29
N SER A 70 15.82 9.30 -20.64
CA SER A 70 17.10 8.78 -21.13
C SER A 70 17.89 8.12 -19.99
N ALA A 71 18.89 7.31 -20.36
CA ALA A 71 19.79 6.72 -19.38
C ALA A 71 20.58 7.81 -18.62
N GLU A 72 20.86 8.92 -19.30
CA GLU A 72 21.49 10.11 -18.76
C GLU A 72 20.60 10.79 -17.71
N ASP A 73 19.30 10.97 -17.98
CA ASP A 73 18.35 11.55 -17.01
C ASP A 73 18.25 10.71 -15.74
N ALA A 74 18.25 9.38 -15.88
CA ALA A 74 18.25 8.45 -14.75
C ALA A 74 19.57 8.52 -13.95
N ALA A 75 20.70 8.71 -14.61
CA ALA A 75 22.01 8.84 -13.96
C ALA A 75 22.12 10.15 -13.18
N ASP A 76 21.64 11.26 -13.74
CA ASP A 76 21.63 12.57 -13.08
C ASP A 76 20.73 12.56 -11.83
N ALA A 77 19.53 11.99 -11.94
CA ALA A 77 18.63 11.83 -10.80
C ALA A 77 19.25 10.96 -9.68
N ALA A 78 19.98 9.89 -10.04
CA ALA A 78 20.66 9.05 -9.07
C ALA A 78 21.82 9.78 -8.37
N ALA A 79 22.56 10.63 -9.09
CA ALA A 79 23.65 11.43 -8.53
C ALA A 79 23.14 12.51 -7.56
N GLU A 80 22.00 13.12 -7.86
CA GLU A 80 21.33 14.08 -6.97
C GLU A 80 20.90 13.43 -5.65
N VAL A 81 20.21 12.29 -5.72
CA VAL A 81 19.78 11.52 -4.54
C VAL A 81 20.97 11.07 -3.71
N ALA A 82 22.05 10.61 -4.34
CA ALA A 82 23.26 10.21 -3.63
C ALA A 82 23.93 11.37 -2.88
N SER A 83 23.92 12.57 -3.49
CA SER A 83 24.47 13.78 -2.90
C SER A 83 23.63 14.27 -1.71
N GLU A 84 22.30 14.23 -1.83
CA GLU A 84 21.39 14.59 -0.75
C GLU A 84 21.50 13.60 0.44
N ALA A 85 21.59 12.30 0.16
CA ALA A 85 21.79 11.28 1.18
C ALA A 85 23.12 11.45 1.93
N ALA A 86 24.20 11.80 1.22
CA ALA A 86 25.49 12.10 1.85
C ALA A 86 25.41 13.33 2.75
N ALA A 87 24.76 14.41 2.28
CA ALA A 87 24.57 15.62 3.08
C ALA A 87 23.70 15.37 4.34
N ALA A 88 22.67 14.52 4.22
CA ALA A 88 21.84 14.11 5.34
C ALA A 88 22.59 13.22 6.36
N ALA A 89 23.55 12.41 5.90
CA ALA A 89 24.38 11.57 6.76
C ALA A 89 25.45 12.36 7.54
N ASP A 90 25.97 13.44 6.96
CA ASP A 90 26.92 14.36 7.61
C ASP A 90 26.25 15.44 8.48
N ALA A 91 24.92 15.58 8.39
CA ALA A 91 24.18 16.45 9.29
C ALA A 91 24.25 15.90 10.73
N PRO A 92 24.60 16.72 11.73
CA PRO A 92 24.59 16.27 13.12
C PRO A 92 23.17 15.83 13.49
N SER A 93 23.05 14.62 14.02
CA SER A 93 21.79 14.10 14.56
C SER A 93 21.36 14.99 15.74
N GLN A 94 20.40 15.88 15.48
CA GLN A 94 19.75 16.70 16.49
C GLN A 94 18.79 15.86 17.32
#